data_AF-A0A401GDN3-F1
#
_entry.id   AF-A0A401GDN3-F1
#
_cell.length_a   1.000
_cell.length_b   1.000
_cell.length_c   1.000
_cell.angle_alpha   90.00
_cell.angle_beta   90.00
_cell.angle_gamma   90.00
#
_symmetry.space_group_name_H-M   'P 1'
#
loop_
_entity.id
_entity.type
_entity.pdbx_description
1 polymer ?
#
loop_
_entity_poly.entity_id
_entity_poly.type
_entity_poly.pdbx_seq_one_letter_code
_entity_poly.pdbx_strand_id
1 'polypeptide(L)'
;MQPVEPLRAWPSTTATQHVSVEVDEGYDTDAEPEDTDVLPQSVVSDDAEPVHKLAKTCPKPRMSVEHLQNAHGAVDFLPALTSFLQKHLPHNTIKPAAQDRFNVYNQVVVQMPFNPHISDKHSRMRIRAVPSIPPSSTGRKPGSPSHFDMALVCTDPIKKRGFQGLRVGQVRAIFHLPHQFGHYPHPLAYVEWFTEFRPQPDRAVNMYQVSRSTRNRGRNAEIVHVDDLMRPCHLVPKL
;
A
#
# COMPACT_ATOMS: atom_id res chain seq x y z
N MET A 1 22.85 23.12 -20.56
CA MET A 1 23.32 23.19 -19.17
C MET A 1 22.28 23.97 -18.37
N GLN A 2 21.47 23.26 -17.59
CA GLN A 2 20.55 23.83 -16.60
C GLN A 2 20.84 23.13 -15.26
N PRO A 3 20.82 23.85 -14.13
CA PRO A 3 21.27 23.32 -12.85
C PRO A 3 20.21 22.44 -12.18
N VAL A 4 20.72 21.49 -11.40
CA VAL A 4 20.02 20.45 -10.62
C VAL A 4 19.56 21.06 -9.29
N GLU A 5 18.27 20.97 -8.97
CA GLU A 5 17.73 21.28 -7.64
C GLU A 5 18.01 20.14 -6.63
N PRO A 6 18.41 20.45 -5.38
CA PRO A 6 18.75 19.42 -4.39
C PRO A 6 17.54 18.84 -3.63
N LEU A 7 17.72 17.58 -3.20
CA LEU A 7 16.81 16.80 -2.35
C LEU A 7 16.43 17.55 -1.07
N ARG A 8 15.13 17.59 -0.74
CA ARG A 8 14.65 18.09 0.55
C ARG A 8 14.90 17.06 1.65
N ALA A 9 15.68 17.50 2.63
CA ALA A 9 15.86 16.89 3.95
C ALA A 9 14.53 16.87 4.73
N TRP A 10 14.34 15.83 5.54
CA TRP A 10 13.22 15.70 6.47
C TRP A 10 13.47 16.60 7.70
N PRO A 11 12.45 17.32 8.22
CA PRO A 11 12.66 18.18 9.38
C PRO A 11 12.86 17.35 10.66
N SER A 12 13.96 17.65 11.37
CA SER A 12 14.20 17.22 12.75
C SER A 12 13.31 18.00 13.72
N THR A 13 12.72 17.28 14.67
CA THR A 13 11.92 17.76 15.80
C THR A 13 12.65 18.90 16.53
N THR A 14 12.04 20.09 16.56
CA THR A 14 12.55 21.23 17.35
C THR A 14 12.01 21.14 18.76
N ALA A 15 12.91 21.28 19.73
CA ALA A 15 12.64 21.36 21.16
C ALA A 15 11.75 22.57 21.48
N THR A 16 10.68 22.33 22.25
CA THR A 16 9.80 23.40 22.75
C THR A 16 10.56 24.26 23.76
N GLN A 17 10.60 25.55 23.44
CA GLN A 17 11.25 26.64 24.15
C GLN A 17 10.45 27.02 25.40
N HIS A 18 11.15 27.19 26.52
CA HIS A 18 10.66 27.82 27.74
C HIS A 18 10.17 29.24 27.42
N VAL A 19 8.91 29.55 27.76
CA VAL A 19 8.42 30.93 27.89
C VAL A 19 8.30 31.23 29.38
N SER A 20 9.11 32.17 29.84
CA SER A 20 9.00 32.84 31.13
C SER A 20 8.68 34.30 30.81
N VAL A 21 7.66 34.90 31.43
CA VAL A 21 7.39 36.36 31.64
C VAL A 21 5.97 36.41 32.23
N GLU A 22 5.54 37.23 33.19
CA GLU A 22 6.07 38.05 34.29
C GLU A 22 4.84 38.26 35.20
N VAL A 23 5.06 38.53 36.49
CA VAL A 23 4.01 38.75 37.48
C VAL A 23 3.58 40.22 37.41
N ASP A 24 2.29 40.49 37.26
CA ASP A 24 1.70 41.82 37.46
C ASP A 24 0.52 41.72 38.45
N GLU A 25 0.50 42.65 39.40
CA GLU A 25 -0.34 42.64 40.59
C GLU A 25 -1.71 43.30 40.37
N GLY A 26 -2.74 42.68 40.95
CA GLY A 26 -3.92 43.36 41.48
C GLY A 26 -5.03 43.67 40.48
N TYR A 27 -6.22 43.08 40.68
CA TYR A 27 -7.42 43.79 41.15
C TYR A 27 -8.50 42.73 41.44
N ASP A 28 -9.06 42.88 42.64
CA ASP A 28 -10.08 42.04 43.27
C ASP A 28 -11.42 42.12 42.51
N THR A 29 -12.00 40.98 42.14
CA THR A 29 -13.40 40.88 41.71
C THR A 29 -13.89 39.47 42.02
N ASP A 30 -14.72 39.37 43.06
CA ASP A 30 -15.54 38.20 43.39
C ASP A 30 -16.43 37.82 42.19
N ALA A 31 -16.04 36.77 41.48
CA ALA A 31 -16.89 36.05 40.55
C ALA A 31 -16.71 34.55 40.80
N GLU A 32 -17.75 33.93 41.36
CA GLU A 32 -17.89 32.49 41.54
C GLU A 32 -17.61 31.76 40.20
N PRO A 33 -16.71 30.77 40.15
CA PRO A 33 -16.47 30.02 38.93
C PRO A 33 -17.59 28.98 38.72
N GLU A 34 -18.36 29.13 37.64
CA GLU A 34 -19.20 28.05 37.12
C GLU A 34 -18.29 26.93 36.61
N ASP A 35 -18.31 25.78 37.30
CA ASP A 35 -17.70 24.51 36.90
C ASP A 35 -18.29 24.06 35.55
N THR A 36 -17.71 24.56 34.46
CA THR A 36 -17.85 23.93 33.16
C THR A 36 -16.75 22.87 33.05
N ASP A 37 -17.14 21.62 33.31
CA ASP A 37 -16.38 20.42 32.99
C ASP A 37 -16.11 20.36 31.47
N VAL A 38 -15.16 21.14 30.99
CA VAL A 38 -14.61 21.01 29.65
C VAL A 38 -13.67 19.81 29.70
N LEU A 39 -14.25 18.62 29.53
CA LEU A 39 -13.51 17.41 29.19
C LEU A 39 -12.56 17.77 28.03
N PRO A 40 -11.23 17.60 28.17
CA PRO A 40 -10.34 17.80 27.05
C PRO A 40 -10.74 16.80 25.97
N GLN A 41 -11.31 17.29 24.87
CA GLN A 41 -11.47 16.50 23.66
C GLN A 41 -10.07 16.07 23.25
N SER A 42 -9.72 14.84 23.58
CA SER A 42 -8.53 14.19 23.09
C SER A 42 -8.64 14.15 21.57
N VAL A 43 -7.97 15.10 20.90
CA VAL A 43 -7.63 15.00 19.49
C VAL A 43 -6.66 13.83 19.36
N VAL A 44 -7.23 12.63 19.29
CA VAL A 44 -6.47 11.42 18.98
C VAL A 44 -6.07 11.55 17.53
N SER A 45 -4.77 11.70 17.29
CA SER A 45 -4.20 11.69 15.93
C SER A 45 -4.46 10.30 15.33
N ASP A 46 -5.46 10.18 14.45
CA ASP A 46 -5.86 8.95 13.73
C ASP A 46 -4.89 8.61 12.58
N ASP A 47 -3.68 9.18 12.60
CA ASP A 47 -2.68 9.17 11.52
C ASP A 47 -1.64 8.03 11.65
N ALA A 48 -1.93 6.98 12.43
CA ALA A 48 -1.05 5.84 12.51
C ALA A 48 -1.17 4.99 11.22
N GLU A 49 -0.15 5.04 10.36
CA GLU A 49 -0.12 4.27 9.11
C GLU A 49 -0.11 2.74 9.39
N PRO A 50 -0.70 1.93 8.49
CA PRO A 50 -0.74 0.48 8.66
C PRO A 50 0.67 -0.13 8.54
N VAL A 51 0.89 -1.24 9.24
CA VAL A 51 2.15 -1.97 9.22
C VAL A 51 2.03 -3.21 8.35
N HIS A 52 2.92 -3.35 7.36
CA HIS A 52 2.95 -4.47 6.44
C HIS A 52 3.95 -5.54 6.85
N LYS A 53 3.51 -6.80 6.86
CA LYS A 53 4.34 -7.93 7.28
C LYS A 53 4.32 -9.04 6.23
N LEU A 54 5.51 -9.49 5.86
CA LEU A 54 5.72 -10.68 5.04
C LEU A 54 6.20 -11.85 5.92
N ALA A 55 6.19 -13.05 5.35
CA ALA A 55 6.81 -14.20 6.00
C ALA A 55 8.32 -13.94 6.19
N LYS A 56 8.87 -14.31 7.35
CA LYS A 56 10.30 -14.15 7.64
C LYS A 56 11.19 -14.86 6.61
N THR A 57 10.76 -16.06 6.21
CA THR A 57 11.43 -16.85 5.16
C THR A 57 10.59 -16.81 3.90
N CYS A 58 11.23 -16.52 2.76
CA CYS A 58 10.57 -16.51 1.46
C CYS A 58 10.03 -17.91 1.11
N PRO A 59 8.72 -18.07 0.87
CA PRO A 59 8.13 -19.37 0.57
C PRO A 59 8.42 -19.85 -0.86
N LYS A 60 8.72 -18.93 -1.79
CA LYS A 60 9.00 -19.22 -3.20
C LYS A 60 10.26 -18.47 -3.66
N PRO A 61 11.45 -18.93 -3.23
CA PRO A 61 12.69 -18.30 -3.64
C PRO A 61 12.98 -18.57 -5.12
N ARG A 62 13.72 -17.64 -5.75
CA ARG A 62 14.24 -17.76 -7.12
C ARG A 62 13.19 -18.09 -8.21
N MET A 63 11.99 -17.55 -8.09
CA MET A 63 10.94 -17.68 -9.11
C MET A 63 11.35 -16.98 -10.41
N SER A 64 11.16 -17.62 -11.57
CA SER A 64 11.48 -17.03 -12.87
C SER A 64 10.43 -16.01 -13.31
N VAL A 65 10.86 -15.08 -14.17
CA VAL A 65 9.97 -14.13 -14.85
C VAL A 65 8.90 -14.87 -15.65
N GLU A 66 9.27 -15.93 -16.36
CA GLU A 66 8.31 -16.75 -17.11
C GLU A 66 7.20 -17.30 -16.21
N HIS A 67 7.53 -17.76 -15.00
CA HIS A 67 6.53 -18.26 -14.06
C HIS A 67 5.64 -17.14 -13.53
N LEU A 68 6.18 -15.94 -13.29
CA LEU A 68 5.39 -14.76 -12.95
C LEU A 68 4.42 -14.38 -14.07
N GLN A 69 4.88 -14.42 -15.33
CA GLN A 69 4.04 -14.10 -16.47
C GLN A 69 2.93 -15.13 -16.69
N ASN A 70 3.27 -16.42 -16.63
CA ASN A 70 2.35 -17.50 -17.00
C ASN A 70 1.43 -17.91 -15.83
N ALA A 71 1.99 -18.22 -14.66
CA ALA A 71 1.21 -18.72 -13.52
C ALA A 71 0.57 -17.59 -12.72
N HIS A 72 1.32 -16.51 -12.47
CA HIS A 72 0.78 -15.33 -11.81
C HIS A 72 0.03 -14.40 -12.77
N GLY A 73 0.06 -14.62 -14.09
CA GLY A 73 -0.59 -13.73 -15.07
C GLY A 73 -0.01 -12.32 -15.09
N ALA A 74 1.18 -12.09 -14.54
CA ALA A 74 1.84 -10.80 -14.53
C ALA A 74 2.54 -10.57 -15.89
N VAL A 75 1.75 -10.50 -16.97
CA VAL A 75 2.24 -10.48 -18.36
C VAL A 75 3.25 -9.35 -18.59
N ASP A 76 2.95 -8.16 -18.08
CA ASP A 76 3.75 -6.95 -18.23
C ASP A 76 4.75 -6.75 -17.08
N PHE A 77 5.19 -7.83 -16.41
CA PHE A 77 6.11 -7.74 -15.27
C PHE A 77 7.42 -7.01 -15.60
N LEU A 78 8.09 -7.35 -16.72
CA LEU A 78 9.35 -6.70 -17.10
C LEU A 78 9.18 -5.22 -17.48
N PRO A 79 8.19 -4.83 -18.31
CA PRO A 79 7.89 -3.40 -18.54
C PRO A 79 7.58 -2.62 -17.26
N ALA A 80 6.78 -3.19 -16.36
CA ALA A 80 6.44 -2.57 -15.08
C ALA A 80 7.69 -2.41 -14.20
N LEU A 81 8.54 -3.44 -14.13
CA LEU A 81 9.76 -3.40 -13.33
C LEU A 81 10.77 -2.40 -13.88
N THR A 82 10.91 -2.33 -15.20
CA THR A 82 11.75 -1.33 -15.87
C THR A 82 11.30 0.08 -15.52
N SER A 83 9.99 0.35 -15.59
CA SER A 83 9.41 1.66 -15.25
C SER A 83 9.64 2.00 -13.78
N PHE A 84 9.47 1.02 -12.88
CA PHE A 84 9.73 1.18 -11.46
C PHE A 84 11.20 1.51 -11.17
N LEU A 85 12.13 0.78 -11.76
CA LEU A 85 13.58 1.00 -11.58
C LEU A 85 14.00 2.37 -12.11
N GLN A 86 13.51 2.80 -13.27
CA GLN A 86 13.81 4.13 -13.81
C GLN A 86 13.33 5.26 -12.89
N LYS A 87 12.17 5.07 -12.24
CA LYS A 87 11.56 6.06 -11.35
C LYS A 87 12.22 6.11 -9.97
N HIS A 88 12.52 4.96 -9.37
CA HIS A 88 12.94 4.85 -7.97
C HIS A 88 14.43 4.58 -7.79
N LEU A 89 15.12 4.09 -8.82
CA LEU A 89 16.55 3.77 -8.83
C LEU A 89 17.20 4.29 -10.13
N PRO A 90 17.19 5.61 -10.39
CA PRO A 90 17.62 6.18 -11.67
C PRO A 90 19.10 5.94 -12.01
N HIS A 91 19.92 5.63 -11.01
CA HIS A 91 21.34 5.29 -11.19
C HIS A 91 21.56 3.80 -11.53
N ASN A 92 20.52 2.97 -11.50
CA ASN A 92 20.64 1.57 -11.89
C ASN A 92 20.81 1.45 -13.41
N THR A 93 21.92 0.85 -13.84
CA THR A 93 22.24 0.61 -15.25
C THR A 93 21.79 -0.77 -15.74
N ILE A 94 21.42 -1.68 -14.82
CA ILE A 94 21.04 -3.05 -15.13
C ILE A 94 19.57 -3.09 -15.54
N LYS A 95 19.33 -3.58 -16.75
CA LYS A 95 17.98 -3.78 -17.30
C LYS A 95 17.43 -5.15 -16.88
N PRO A 96 16.19 -5.21 -16.37
CA PRO A 96 15.52 -6.48 -16.13
C PRO A 96 15.37 -7.32 -17.39
N ALA A 97 15.50 -8.62 -17.26
CA ALA A 97 15.46 -9.60 -18.33
C ALA A 97 14.83 -10.93 -17.89
N ALA A 98 14.51 -11.79 -18.86
CA ALA A 98 13.75 -13.03 -18.62
C ALA A 98 14.47 -14.04 -17.71
N GLN A 99 15.81 -14.01 -17.67
CA GLN A 99 16.62 -14.88 -16.82
C GLN A 99 16.58 -14.52 -15.33
N ASP A 100 16.07 -13.33 -14.98
CA ASP A 100 16.05 -12.86 -13.61
C ASP A 100 15.15 -13.71 -12.72
N ARG A 101 15.52 -13.77 -11.44
CA ARG A 101 14.85 -14.59 -10.44
C ARG A 101 14.47 -13.75 -9.23
N PHE A 102 13.25 -13.96 -8.73
CA PHE A 102 12.67 -13.15 -7.67
C PHE A 102 12.29 -14.00 -6.47
N ASN A 103 12.44 -13.44 -5.28
CA ASN A 103 11.90 -14.02 -4.05
C ASN A 103 10.44 -13.61 -3.91
N VAL A 104 9.52 -14.54 -4.12
CA VAL A 104 8.07 -14.27 -4.21
C VAL A 104 7.35 -14.79 -2.97
N TYR A 105 6.39 -13.99 -2.50
CA TYR A 105 5.62 -14.22 -1.29
C TYR A 105 4.16 -14.47 -1.64
N ASN A 106 3.55 -15.40 -0.92
CA ASN A 106 2.15 -15.78 -1.16
C ASN A 106 1.16 -14.69 -0.74
N GLN A 107 1.56 -13.80 0.16
CA GLN A 107 0.69 -12.79 0.76
C GLN A 107 1.48 -11.74 1.53
N VAL A 108 0.81 -10.62 1.81
CA VAL A 108 1.16 -9.66 2.85
C VAL A 108 0.06 -9.60 3.90
N VAL A 109 0.46 -9.43 5.17
CA VAL A 109 -0.44 -9.10 6.28
C VAL A 109 -0.38 -7.61 6.52
N VAL A 110 -1.52 -6.93 6.41
CA VAL A 110 -1.68 -5.52 6.74
C VAL A 110 -2.25 -5.44 8.15
N GLN A 111 -1.50 -4.84 9.08
CA GLN A 111 -1.92 -4.61 10.45
C GLN A 111 -2.34 -3.15 10.58
N MET A 112 -3.63 -2.91 10.78
CA MET A 112 -4.17 -1.58 10.99
C MET A 112 -3.78 -1.06 12.38
N PRO A 113 -3.63 0.26 12.55
CA PRO A 113 -3.55 0.86 13.87
C PRO A 113 -4.76 0.47 14.71
N PHE A 114 -4.56 0.45 16.03
CA PHE A 114 -5.66 0.24 16.95
C PHE A 114 -6.56 1.49 16.95
N ASN A 115 -7.86 1.29 16.74
CA ASN A 115 -8.85 2.34 16.88
C ASN A 115 -9.94 1.87 17.86
N PRO A 116 -9.98 2.40 19.08
CA PRO A 116 -10.89 1.95 20.15
C PRO A 116 -12.36 2.24 19.83
N HIS A 117 -12.66 3.16 18.91
CA HIS A 117 -14.02 3.45 18.47
C HIS A 117 -14.57 2.38 17.50
N ILE A 118 -13.69 1.58 16.90
CA ILE A 118 -14.05 0.55 15.91
C ILE A 118 -13.94 -0.85 16.52
N SER A 119 -12.90 -1.11 17.31
CA SER A 119 -12.67 -2.43 17.90
C SER A 119 -11.68 -2.39 19.06
N ASP A 120 -11.89 -3.25 20.06
CA ASP A 120 -10.95 -3.51 21.17
C ASP A 120 -9.70 -4.31 20.74
N LYS A 121 -9.52 -4.60 19.43
CA LYS A 121 -8.39 -5.37 18.90
C LYS A 121 -7.80 -4.73 17.66
N HIS A 122 -6.49 -4.92 17.46
CA HIS A 122 -5.85 -4.61 16.18
C HIS A 122 -6.46 -5.43 15.05
N SER A 123 -6.91 -4.75 14.00
CA SER A 123 -7.36 -5.42 12.79
C SER A 123 -6.16 -5.92 11.98
N ARG A 124 -6.18 -7.21 11.60
CA ARG A 124 -5.18 -7.83 10.73
C ARG A 124 -5.86 -8.38 9.50
N MET A 125 -5.44 -7.89 8.35
CA MET A 125 -6.01 -8.25 7.06
C MET A 125 -4.93 -8.88 6.18
N ARG A 126 -5.33 -9.73 5.22
CA ARG A 126 -4.40 -10.43 4.33
C ARG A 126 -4.71 -10.09 2.89
N ILE A 127 -3.67 -9.89 2.10
CA ILE A 127 -3.76 -9.73 0.64
C ILE A 127 -2.90 -10.83 0.02
N ARG A 128 -3.52 -11.76 -0.70
CA ARG A 128 -2.87 -12.94 -1.30
C ARG A 128 -2.58 -12.73 -2.79
N ALA A 129 -1.48 -13.33 -3.22
CA ALA A 129 -1.01 -13.37 -4.60
C ALA A 129 -0.45 -14.78 -4.92
N VAL A 130 -1.34 -15.75 -5.03
CA VAL A 130 -1.03 -17.18 -5.18
C VAL A 130 -1.62 -17.70 -6.49
N PRO A 131 -0.82 -18.30 -7.39
CA PRO A 131 -1.34 -18.93 -8.60
C PRO A 131 -2.03 -20.25 -8.28
N SER A 132 -2.81 -20.77 -9.23
CA SER A 132 -3.38 -22.11 -9.07
C SER A 132 -2.28 -23.15 -9.05
N ILE A 133 -2.38 -24.13 -8.16
CA ILE A 133 -1.46 -25.25 -8.08
C ILE A 133 -2.20 -26.48 -8.62
N PRO A 134 -1.71 -27.15 -9.66
CA PRO A 134 -2.35 -28.36 -10.16
C PRO A 134 -2.24 -29.49 -9.12
N PRO A 135 -3.15 -30.48 -9.16
CA PRO A 135 -3.04 -31.67 -8.33
C PRO A 135 -1.72 -32.39 -8.58
N SER A 136 -1.17 -33.03 -7.54
CA SER A 136 0.03 -33.86 -7.71
C SER A 136 -0.26 -35.02 -8.66
N SER A 137 0.69 -35.33 -9.55
CA SER A 137 0.63 -36.51 -10.42
C SER A 137 0.45 -37.82 -9.64
N THR A 138 0.92 -37.88 -8.39
CA THR A 138 0.76 -39.04 -7.49
C THR A 138 -0.59 -39.09 -6.77
N GLY A 139 -1.47 -38.10 -6.96
CA GLY A 139 -2.77 -37.99 -6.29
C GLY A 139 -2.72 -37.61 -4.80
N ARG A 140 -1.52 -37.56 -4.18
CA ARG A 140 -1.35 -37.36 -2.73
C ARG A 140 -1.68 -35.97 -2.22
N LYS A 141 -1.70 -34.96 -3.10
CA LYS A 141 -2.03 -33.58 -2.75
C LYS A 141 -3.06 -33.05 -3.73
N PRO A 142 -4.24 -32.62 -3.26
CA PRO A 142 -5.19 -31.94 -4.11
C PRO A 142 -4.57 -30.63 -4.61
N GLY A 143 -4.97 -30.21 -5.82
CA GLY A 143 -4.61 -28.90 -6.34
C GLY A 143 -5.24 -27.79 -5.49
N SER A 144 -4.80 -26.55 -5.69
CA SER A 144 -5.39 -25.37 -5.05
C SER A 144 -5.78 -24.33 -6.10
N PRO A 145 -6.93 -23.65 -5.94
CA PRO A 145 -7.29 -22.55 -6.82
C PRO A 145 -6.32 -21.38 -6.68
N SER A 146 -6.35 -20.47 -7.65
CA SER A 146 -5.62 -19.22 -7.55
C SER A 146 -6.30 -18.24 -6.59
N HIS A 147 -5.49 -17.43 -5.91
CA HIS A 147 -5.94 -16.33 -5.06
C HIS A 147 -5.15 -15.07 -5.42
N PHE A 148 -5.82 -14.15 -6.10
CA PHE A 148 -5.29 -12.82 -6.42
C PHE A 148 -6.27 -11.79 -5.88
N ASP A 149 -6.06 -11.43 -4.61
CA ASP A 149 -6.97 -10.56 -3.87
C ASP A 149 -6.92 -9.13 -4.45
N MET A 150 -8.05 -8.43 -4.34
CA MET A 150 -8.12 -7.00 -4.68
C MET A 150 -7.69 -6.18 -3.46
N ALA A 151 -7.00 -5.08 -3.69
CA ALA A 151 -6.58 -4.17 -2.64
C ALA A 151 -6.86 -2.72 -3.04
N LEU A 152 -7.16 -1.89 -2.03
CA LEU A 152 -7.07 -0.45 -2.14
C LEU A 152 -5.60 -0.07 -2.02
N VAL A 153 -5.08 0.61 -3.05
CA VAL A 153 -3.71 1.07 -3.11
C VAL A 153 -3.70 2.59 -3.05
N CYS A 154 -2.84 3.16 -2.20
CA CYS A 154 -2.61 4.59 -2.13
C CYS A 154 -1.77 5.02 -3.34
N THR A 155 -2.34 5.82 -4.23
CA THR A 155 -1.66 6.36 -5.41
C THR A 155 -1.26 7.83 -5.24
N ASP A 156 -1.93 8.55 -4.33
CA ASP A 156 -1.63 9.95 -4.02
C ASP A 156 -1.91 10.19 -2.52
N PRO A 157 -0.88 10.20 -1.66
CA PRO A 157 -1.06 10.39 -0.22
C PRO A 157 -1.55 11.80 0.13
N ILE A 158 -1.28 12.81 -0.70
CA ILE A 158 -1.72 14.20 -0.47
C ILE A 158 -3.25 14.31 -0.64
N LYS A 159 -3.80 13.52 -1.57
CA LYS A 159 -5.24 13.48 -1.86
C LYS A 159 -6.00 12.41 -1.10
N LYS A 160 -5.36 11.71 -0.14
CA LYS A 160 -5.95 10.59 0.63
C LYS A 160 -7.06 11.08 1.56
N ARG A 161 -8.22 11.39 1.00
CA ARG A 161 -9.47 11.74 1.70
C ARG A 161 -10.59 10.84 1.20
N GLY A 162 -11.11 9.98 2.07
CA GLY A 162 -12.04 8.93 1.67
C GLY A 162 -11.41 7.99 0.63
N PHE A 163 -11.99 7.91 -0.57
CA PHE A 163 -11.45 7.13 -1.70
C PHE A 163 -10.64 7.96 -2.70
N GLN A 164 -10.54 9.29 -2.52
CA GLN A 164 -9.63 10.10 -3.32
C GLN A 164 -8.19 9.71 -3.01
N GLY A 165 -7.33 9.72 -4.04
CA GLY A 165 -5.95 9.25 -3.92
C GLY A 165 -5.79 7.74 -3.71
N LEU A 166 -6.90 6.97 -3.75
CA LEU A 166 -6.89 5.52 -3.71
C LEU A 166 -7.34 4.94 -5.05
N ARG A 167 -6.82 3.76 -5.37
CA ARG A 167 -7.20 3.00 -6.55
C ARG A 167 -7.27 1.51 -6.26
N VAL A 168 -8.21 0.82 -6.88
CA VAL A 168 -8.29 -0.65 -6.76
C VAL A 168 -7.26 -1.30 -7.68
N GLY A 169 -6.44 -2.17 -7.12
CA GLY A 169 -5.51 -3.04 -7.86
C GLY A 169 -5.74 -4.50 -7.52
N GLN A 170 -5.69 -5.37 -8.52
CA GLN A 170 -5.57 -6.81 -8.29
C GLN A 170 -4.10 -7.16 -8.08
N VAL A 171 -3.75 -7.68 -6.90
CA VAL A 171 -2.36 -8.05 -6.60
C VAL A 171 -2.03 -9.40 -7.23
N ARG A 172 -1.09 -9.43 -8.18
CA ARG A 172 -0.70 -10.65 -8.88
C ARG A 172 0.60 -11.27 -8.35
N ALA A 173 1.52 -10.46 -7.84
CA ALA A 173 2.76 -10.94 -7.24
C ALA A 173 3.23 -10.01 -6.13
N ILE A 174 3.89 -10.57 -5.11
CA ILE A 174 4.52 -9.84 -4.01
C ILE A 174 5.96 -10.35 -3.92
N PHE A 175 6.95 -9.47 -3.96
CA PHE A 175 8.35 -9.87 -4.08
C PHE A 175 9.31 -8.85 -3.46
N HIS A 176 10.56 -9.27 -3.23
CA HIS A 176 11.65 -8.35 -2.96
C HIS A 176 12.48 -8.13 -4.23
N LEU A 177 12.94 -6.90 -4.42
CA LEU A 177 13.84 -6.58 -5.53
C LEU A 177 15.20 -7.29 -5.32
N PRO A 178 15.70 -8.03 -6.33
CA PRO A 178 17.02 -8.64 -6.26
C PRO A 178 18.13 -7.58 -6.13
N HIS A 179 19.14 -7.86 -5.29
CA HIS A 179 20.24 -6.93 -5.01
C HIS A 179 21.01 -6.47 -6.25
N GLN A 180 21.00 -7.25 -7.33
CA GLN A 180 21.63 -6.88 -8.60
C GLN A 180 21.05 -5.58 -9.19
N PHE A 181 19.81 -5.20 -8.88
CA PHE A 181 19.21 -3.95 -9.34
C PHE A 181 19.46 -2.78 -8.37
N GLY A 182 20.14 -3.02 -7.26
CA GLY A 182 20.37 -2.07 -6.18
C GLY A 182 19.80 -2.55 -4.84
N HIS A 183 20.17 -1.85 -3.77
CA HIS A 183 19.57 -2.05 -2.47
C HIS A 183 18.20 -1.36 -2.43
N TYR A 184 17.16 -2.12 -2.11
CA TYR A 184 15.81 -1.60 -1.98
C TYR A 184 15.12 -2.26 -0.78
N PRO A 185 14.87 -1.52 0.32
CA PRO A 185 14.48 -2.12 1.59
C PRO A 185 12.99 -2.49 1.64
N HIS A 186 12.15 -1.89 0.79
CA HIS A 186 10.72 -2.11 0.79
C HIS A 186 10.33 -3.27 -0.12
N PRO A 187 9.47 -4.21 0.32
CA PRO A 187 8.91 -5.19 -0.58
C PRO A 187 7.96 -4.53 -1.60
N LEU A 188 7.84 -5.18 -2.75
CA LEU A 188 7.13 -4.67 -3.91
C LEU A 188 5.95 -5.59 -4.28
N ALA A 189 4.94 -5.00 -4.91
CA ALA A 189 3.79 -5.73 -5.42
C ALA A 189 3.55 -5.37 -6.88
N TYR A 190 3.34 -6.38 -7.74
CA TYR A 190 2.80 -6.17 -9.08
C TYR A 190 1.28 -6.14 -8.98
N VAL A 191 0.68 -5.07 -9.49
CA VAL A 191 -0.76 -4.84 -9.46
C VAL A 191 -1.30 -4.62 -10.86
N GLU A 192 -2.48 -5.19 -11.14
CA GLU A 192 -3.27 -4.84 -12.31
C GLU A 192 -4.40 -3.91 -11.90
N TRP A 193 -4.43 -2.73 -12.51
CA TRP A 193 -5.30 -1.66 -12.10
C TRP A 193 -6.74 -1.79 -12.59
N PHE A 194 -7.65 -1.29 -11.76
CA PHE A 194 -8.99 -0.88 -12.18
C PHE A 194 -9.00 0.62 -12.48
N THR A 195 -10.08 1.15 -13.04
CA THR A 195 -10.28 2.60 -13.21
C THR A 195 -10.28 3.30 -11.86
N GLU A 196 -9.94 4.58 -11.85
CA GLU A 196 -10.06 5.42 -10.65
C GLU A 196 -11.51 5.50 -10.18
N PHE A 197 -11.68 5.77 -8.89
CA PHE A 197 -13.00 6.01 -8.32
C PHE A 197 -13.57 7.33 -8.85
N ARG A 198 -14.85 7.31 -9.22
CA ARG A 198 -15.59 8.55 -9.46
C ARG A 198 -15.70 9.35 -8.16
N PRO A 199 -15.86 10.69 -8.22
CA PRO A 199 -16.00 11.51 -7.02
C PRO A 199 -17.16 11.11 -6.10
N GLN A 200 -18.22 10.50 -6.66
CA GLN A 200 -19.39 10.06 -5.92
C GLN A 200 -19.74 8.60 -6.29
N PRO A 201 -20.27 7.81 -5.34
CA PRO A 201 -20.77 6.47 -5.61
C PRO A 201 -22.04 6.52 -6.47
N ASP A 202 -22.41 5.37 -7.04
CA ASP A 202 -23.69 5.21 -7.73
C ASP A 202 -24.85 5.45 -6.75
N ARG A 203 -25.82 6.29 -7.13
CA ARG A 203 -26.91 6.71 -6.23
C ARG A 203 -27.88 5.59 -5.88
N ALA A 204 -28.07 4.60 -6.75
CA ALA A 204 -29.06 3.56 -6.53
C ALA A 204 -28.54 2.49 -5.55
N VAL A 205 -27.27 2.12 -5.66
CA VAL A 205 -26.66 1.05 -4.85
C VAL A 205 -25.68 1.55 -3.79
N ASN A 206 -25.35 2.85 -3.78
CA ASN A 206 -24.36 3.48 -2.90
C ASN A 206 -22.99 2.78 -2.92
N MET A 207 -22.59 2.25 -4.08
CA MET A 207 -21.30 1.61 -4.31
C MET A 207 -20.51 2.35 -5.38
N TYR A 208 -19.18 2.34 -5.23
CA TYR A 208 -18.29 2.86 -6.27
C TYR A 208 -18.20 1.87 -7.44
N GLN A 209 -18.37 2.40 -8.65
CA GLN A 209 -18.22 1.61 -9.87
C GLN A 209 -16.80 1.74 -10.41
N VAL A 210 -16.17 0.59 -10.65
CA VAL A 210 -14.85 0.51 -11.26
C VAL A 210 -14.87 -0.51 -12.40
N SER A 211 -13.98 -0.37 -13.37
CA SER A 211 -13.81 -1.31 -14.48
C SER A 211 -12.32 -1.67 -14.61
N ARG A 212 -11.98 -2.76 -15.30
CA ARG A 212 -10.57 -3.06 -15.56
C ARG A 212 -9.93 -1.91 -16.36
N SER A 213 -8.79 -1.41 -15.89
CA SER A 213 -8.05 -0.39 -16.62
C SER A 213 -7.20 -1.07 -17.70
N THR A 214 -7.26 -0.54 -18.92
CA THR A 214 -6.47 -1.01 -20.05
C THR A 214 -5.55 0.09 -20.56
N ARG A 215 -4.38 -0.29 -21.05
CA ARG A 215 -3.42 0.61 -21.71
C ARG A 215 -2.79 -0.17 -22.86
N ASN A 216 -2.72 0.43 -24.05
CA ASN A 216 -2.13 -0.19 -25.25
C ASN A 216 -2.65 -1.61 -25.53
N ARG A 217 -3.97 -1.83 -25.40
CA ARG A 217 -4.66 -3.13 -25.56
C ARG A 217 -4.31 -4.22 -24.53
N GLY A 218 -3.47 -3.92 -23.54
CA GLY A 218 -3.17 -4.77 -22.39
C GLY A 218 -3.85 -4.29 -21.10
N ARG A 219 -3.72 -5.07 -20.02
CA ARG A 219 -4.12 -4.63 -18.68
C ARG A 219 -3.15 -3.55 -18.21
N ASN A 220 -3.66 -2.47 -17.66
CA ASN A 220 -2.82 -1.44 -17.06
C ASN A 220 -2.22 -2.00 -15.77
N ALA A 221 -0.90 -2.21 -15.75
CA ALA A 221 -0.21 -2.80 -14.62
C ALA A 221 1.01 -1.98 -14.21
N GLU A 222 1.35 -2.08 -12.93
CA GLU A 222 2.43 -1.33 -12.31
C GLU A 222 3.03 -2.14 -11.15
N ILE A 223 4.28 -1.82 -10.81
CA ILE A 223 4.88 -2.26 -9.55
C ILE A 223 4.79 -1.11 -8.55
N VAL A 224 4.20 -1.39 -7.40
CA VAL A 224 4.00 -0.44 -6.29
C VAL A 224 4.73 -0.93 -5.05
N HIS A 225 4.94 -0.05 -4.07
CA HIS A 225 5.41 -0.49 -2.76
C HIS A 225 4.30 -1.30 -2.09
N VAL A 226 4.67 -2.33 -1.35
CA VAL A 226 3.71 -3.05 -0.51
C VAL A 226 3.10 -2.12 0.53
N ASP A 227 3.85 -1.12 0.99
CA ASP A 227 3.39 -0.14 1.98
C ASP A 227 2.22 0.71 1.47
N ASP A 228 2.08 0.86 0.14
CA ASP A 228 0.95 1.55 -0.48
C ASP A 228 -0.35 0.71 -0.44
N LEU A 229 -0.29 -0.58 -0.09
CA LEU A 229 -1.45 -1.47 -0.02
C LEU A 229 -2.23 -1.24 1.28
N MET A 230 -3.25 -0.38 1.25
CA MET A 230 -3.98 0.04 2.44
C MET A 230 -4.80 -1.07 3.10
N ARG A 231 -5.56 -1.85 2.31
CA ARG A 231 -6.43 -2.93 2.80
C ARG A 231 -6.96 -3.78 1.64
N PRO A 232 -7.31 -5.06 1.85
CA PRO A 232 -8.05 -5.81 0.86
C PRO A 232 -9.44 -5.21 0.65
N CYS A 233 -9.99 -5.39 -0.54
CA CYS A 233 -11.37 -5.03 -0.88
C CYS A 233 -12.02 -6.14 -1.70
N HIS A 234 -13.35 -6.08 -1.83
CA HIS A 234 -14.11 -6.99 -2.68
C HIS A 234 -14.82 -6.22 -3.77
N LEU A 235 -14.86 -6.81 -4.96
CA LEU A 235 -15.63 -6.28 -6.09
C LEU A 235 -16.82 -7.20 -6.32
N VAL A 236 -17.99 -6.60 -6.48
CA VAL A 236 -19.22 -7.32 -6.85
C VAL A 236 -19.49 -7.02 -8.32
N PRO A 237 -19.73 -8.04 -9.16
CA PRO A 237 -20.12 -7.82 -10.55
C PRO A 237 -21.38 -6.97 -10.63
N LYS A 238 -21.40 -6.03 -11.59
CA LYS A 238 -22.64 -5.34 -11.95
C LYS A 238 -23.50 -6.33 -12.74
N LEU A 239 -24.67 -6.64 -12.21
CA LEU A 239 -25.71 -7.43 -12.89
C LEU A 239 -26.31 -6.63 -14.05
#